data_AF-A0A9X3I846-F1
#
_entry.id   AF-A0A9X3I846-F1
#
_cell.length_a   1.000
_cell.length_b   1.000
_cell.length_c   1.000
_cell.angle_alpha   90.00
_cell.angle_beta   90.00
_cell.angle_gamma   90.00
#
_symmetry.space_group_name_H-M   'P 1'
#
loop_
_entity.id
_entity.type
_entity.pdbx_description
1 polymer ?
#
loop_
_entity_poly.entity_id
_entity_poly.type
_entity_poly.pdbx_seq_one_letter_code
_entity_poly.pdbx_strand_id
1 'polypeptide(L)'
;MKFFCLLFIFILLIQHKSSGQVTGRGCDFGDRVATVYLGTTTYYGSTKIVEAYKADVWLQVIRGNGYSGYKCGFINIYPSGSKWNGSQDVPYDGVNEITSRESDPKGCVLQTTYKSNHTIGEGEGSIVSYRYNDPKYFSNSDPSSSCPSATPPSNLPVDDYLPITLLVFGGLGFTSFSKRNFLNLKKVS
;
A
#
# COMPACT_ATOMS: atom_id res chain seq x y z
N MET A 1 23.52 -29.55 10.17
CA MET A 1 22.29 -29.03 10.84
C MET A 1 22.03 -27.54 10.64
N LYS A 2 23.03 -26.63 10.65
CA LYS A 2 22.78 -25.17 10.56
C LYS A 2 22.29 -24.66 9.19
N PHE A 3 22.66 -25.36 8.11
CA PHE A 3 22.20 -25.04 6.75
C PHE A 3 20.71 -25.34 6.54
N PHE A 4 20.19 -26.40 7.17
CA PHE A 4 18.77 -26.76 7.09
C PHE A 4 17.86 -25.73 7.78
N CYS A 5 18.28 -25.14 8.91
CA CYS A 5 17.52 -24.06 9.55
C CYS A 5 17.45 -22.79 8.70
N LEU A 6 18.56 -22.38 8.06
CA LEU A 6 18.57 -21.21 7.17
C LEU A 6 17.68 -21.42 5.95
N LEU A 7 17.71 -22.63 5.37
CA LEU A 7 16.82 -23.00 4.26
C LEU A 7 15.35 -22.99 4.69
N PHE A 8 15.04 -23.48 5.90
CA PHE A 8 13.67 -23.50 6.44
C PHE A 8 13.14 -22.09 6.73
N ILE A 9 13.99 -21.19 7.24
CA ILE A 9 13.64 -19.77 7.43
C ILE A 9 13.45 -19.08 6.08
N PHE A 10 14.30 -19.34 5.09
CA PHE A 10 14.16 -18.79 3.74
C PHE A 10 12.87 -19.29 3.06
N ILE A 11 12.52 -20.57 3.23
CA ILE A 11 11.26 -21.16 2.74
C ILE A 11 10.05 -20.57 3.47
N LEU A 12 10.10 -20.35 4.79
CA LEU A 12 9.05 -19.66 5.55
C LEU A 12 8.86 -18.21 5.09
N LEU A 13 9.94 -17.49 4.76
CA LEU A 13 9.88 -16.14 4.22
C LEU A 13 9.31 -16.10 2.79
N ILE A 14 9.58 -17.11 1.96
CA ILE A 14 9.00 -17.24 0.60
C ILE A 14 7.51 -17.65 0.65
N GLN A 15 7.10 -18.44 1.65
CA GLN A 15 5.71 -18.87 1.85
C GLN A 15 4.82 -17.73 2.37
N HIS A 16 5.38 -16.75 3.07
CA HIS A 16 4.78 -15.43 3.20
C HIS A 16 4.93 -14.68 1.87
N LYS A 17 4.23 -15.15 0.82
CA LYS A 17 3.80 -14.26 -0.25
C LYS A 17 3.18 -13.07 0.46
N SER A 18 3.81 -11.90 0.32
CA SER A 18 3.39 -10.71 1.02
C SER A 18 1.89 -10.60 0.87
N SER A 19 1.17 -10.62 1.99
CA SER A 19 -0.17 -10.06 2.02
C SER A 19 0.04 -8.65 1.52
N GLY A 20 -0.26 -8.44 0.24
CA GLY A 20 -0.03 -7.18 -0.43
C GLY A 20 -0.60 -6.08 0.43
N GLN A 21 0.15 -5.00 0.54
CA GLN A 21 -0.22 -3.86 1.38
C GLN A 21 -1.67 -3.48 1.05
N VAL A 22 -2.60 -3.90 1.92
CA VAL A 22 -4.05 -3.69 1.78
C VAL A 22 -4.45 -2.35 2.36
N THR A 23 -3.52 -1.62 2.97
CA THR A 23 -3.71 -0.33 3.61
C THR A 23 -2.52 0.56 3.30
N GLY A 24 -2.74 1.83 2.99
CA GLY A 24 -1.65 2.77 2.75
C GLY A 24 -2.05 4.21 3.01
N ARG A 25 -1.06 5.10 2.95
CA ARG A 25 -1.23 6.54 2.88
C ARG A 25 -0.96 6.98 1.46
N GLY A 26 -1.75 7.94 0.96
CA GLY A 26 -1.63 8.41 -0.41
C GLY A 26 -2.21 9.79 -0.59
N CYS A 27 -2.14 10.28 -1.83
CA CYS A 27 -2.71 11.56 -2.22
C CYS A 27 -3.92 11.35 -3.16
N ASP A 28 -5.11 11.73 -2.70
CA ASP A 28 -6.37 11.61 -3.46
C ASP A 28 -6.61 12.84 -4.34
N PHE A 29 -6.84 12.57 -5.63
CA PHE A 29 -7.14 13.57 -6.66
C PHE A 29 -8.58 13.47 -7.17
N GLY A 30 -9.44 12.75 -6.46
CA GLY A 30 -10.74 12.35 -6.97
C GLY A 30 -10.60 10.96 -7.58
N ASP A 31 -10.49 10.84 -8.89
CA ASP A 31 -10.55 9.54 -9.60
C ASP A 31 -9.44 8.54 -9.26
N ARG A 32 -8.36 8.97 -8.61
CA ARG A 32 -7.22 8.13 -8.26
C ARG A 32 -6.52 8.60 -6.99
N VAL A 33 -5.83 7.66 -6.35
CA VAL A 33 -4.94 7.91 -5.20
C VAL A 33 -3.51 7.58 -5.61
N ALA A 34 -2.62 8.57 -5.61
CA ALA A 34 -1.19 8.34 -5.81
C ALA A 34 -0.60 7.68 -4.56
N THR A 35 0.20 6.63 -4.76
CA THR A 35 0.60 5.71 -3.68
C THR A 35 2.10 5.72 -3.38
N VAL A 36 2.91 6.33 -4.25
CA VAL A 36 4.37 6.41 -4.08
C VAL A 36 4.74 7.78 -3.56
N TYR A 37 5.14 7.84 -2.29
CA TYR A 37 5.68 9.06 -1.68
C TYR A 37 7.09 9.35 -2.20
N LEU A 38 7.35 10.61 -2.54
CA LEU A 38 8.65 11.09 -3.04
C LEU A 38 9.40 11.97 -2.02
N GLY A 39 8.71 12.52 -1.02
CA GLY A 39 9.26 13.48 -0.08
C GLY A 39 8.31 14.63 0.20
N THR A 40 8.80 15.68 0.87
CA THR A 40 8.07 16.94 1.07
C THR A 40 8.62 18.03 0.16
N THR A 41 7.74 18.86 -0.41
CA THR A 41 8.09 20.02 -1.25
C THR A 41 7.43 21.28 -0.70
N THR A 42 8.00 22.44 -1.00
CA THR A 42 7.38 23.75 -0.74
C THR A 42 6.80 24.34 -2.01
N TYR A 43 5.71 25.09 -1.90
CA TYR A 43 5.24 25.89 -3.04
C TYR A 43 6.21 27.04 -3.34
N TYR A 44 6.49 27.30 -4.61
CA TYR A 44 7.35 28.41 -5.01
C TYR A 44 6.79 29.75 -4.49
N GLY A 45 7.60 30.49 -3.74
CA GLY A 45 7.19 31.77 -3.12
C GLY A 45 6.30 31.63 -1.89
N SER A 46 6.20 30.44 -1.30
CA SER A 46 5.37 30.17 -0.10
C SER A 46 6.13 29.31 0.91
N THR A 47 5.76 29.44 2.19
CA THR A 47 6.27 28.60 3.28
C THR A 47 5.44 27.32 3.48
N LYS A 48 4.36 27.13 2.72
CA LYS A 48 3.52 25.95 2.82
C LYS A 48 4.28 24.72 2.31
N ILE A 49 4.48 23.74 3.21
CA ILE A 49 5.04 22.43 2.92
C ILE A 49 3.90 21.47 2.59
N VAL A 50 4.08 20.66 1.54
CA VAL A 50 3.15 19.62 1.10
C VAL A 50 3.91 18.34 0.75
N GLU A 51 3.24 17.20 0.78
CA GLU A 51 3.83 15.93 0.37
C GLU A 51 3.82 15.78 -1.15
N ALA A 52 4.93 15.33 -1.73
CA ALA A 52 5.04 15.01 -3.14
C ALA A 52 4.82 13.51 -3.37
N TYR A 53 3.96 13.16 -4.32
CA TYR A 53 3.69 11.78 -4.73
C TYR A 53 4.00 11.58 -6.21
N LYS A 54 4.40 10.37 -6.58
CA LYS A 54 4.77 10.02 -7.94
C LYS A 54 3.56 10.05 -8.86
N ALA A 55 3.67 10.81 -9.93
CA ALA A 55 2.56 11.11 -10.82
C ALA A 55 2.01 9.91 -11.59
N ASP A 56 2.80 8.84 -11.82
CA ASP A 56 2.52 7.67 -12.68
C ASP A 56 2.18 6.37 -11.94
N VAL A 57 2.18 6.38 -10.60
CA VAL A 57 1.87 5.20 -9.79
C VAL A 57 0.73 5.52 -8.84
N TRP A 58 -0.43 4.98 -9.16
CA TRP A 58 -1.68 5.27 -8.47
C TRP A 58 -2.62 4.06 -8.43
N LEU A 59 -3.54 4.09 -7.48
CA LEU A 59 -4.73 3.23 -7.45
C LEU A 59 -5.91 4.02 -7.99
N GLN A 60 -6.70 3.38 -8.86
CA GLN A 60 -7.94 3.97 -9.37
C GLN A 60 -9.02 3.90 -8.29
N VAL A 61 -9.86 4.93 -8.21
CA VAL A 61 -10.98 5.03 -7.29
C VAL A 61 -12.28 4.85 -8.05
N ILE A 62 -13.05 3.83 -7.68
CA ILE A 62 -14.39 3.60 -8.20
C ILE A 62 -15.38 4.24 -7.24
N ARG A 63 -16.02 5.32 -7.69
CA ARG A 63 -17.14 5.93 -6.99
C ARG A 63 -18.44 5.60 -7.71
N GLY A 64 -19.46 5.21 -6.95
CA GLY A 64 -20.78 4.91 -7.50
C GLY A 64 -21.90 5.43 -6.60
N ASN A 65 -23.02 5.79 -7.23
CA ASN A 65 -24.28 6.09 -6.54
C ASN A 65 -25.12 4.82 -6.27
N GLY A 66 -24.50 3.64 -6.37
CA GLY A 66 -25.11 2.33 -6.20
C GLY A 66 -24.09 1.21 -6.44
N TYR A 67 -24.56 -0.05 -6.47
CA TYR A 67 -23.69 -1.20 -6.64
C TYR A 67 -22.89 -1.12 -7.94
N SER A 68 -21.57 -1.00 -7.80
CA SER A 68 -20.65 -0.92 -8.94
C SER A 68 -19.83 -2.20 -9.14
N GLY A 69 -20.14 -3.25 -8.36
CA GLY A 69 -19.32 -4.47 -8.25
C GLY A 69 -18.01 -4.19 -7.52
N TYR A 70 -17.67 -5.01 -6.52
CA TYR A 70 -16.39 -4.84 -5.85
C TYR A 70 -15.26 -5.17 -6.84
N LYS A 71 -14.35 -4.22 -7.09
CA LYS A 71 -13.22 -4.45 -8.01
C LYS A 71 -11.91 -4.52 -7.26
N CYS A 72 -11.25 -5.66 -7.38
CA CYS A 72 -9.91 -5.84 -6.85
C CYS A 72 -8.87 -5.03 -7.66
N GLY A 73 -7.92 -4.42 -6.95
CA GLY A 73 -6.92 -3.49 -7.48
C GLY A 73 -7.39 -2.03 -7.51
N PHE A 74 -8.60 -1.76 -7.03
CA PHE A 74 -9.21 -0.43 -6.99
C PHE A 74 -9.60 -0.07 -5.56
N ILE A 75 -9.70 1.23 -5.29
CA ILE A 75 -10.33 1.76 -4.08
C ILE A 75 -11.82 1.92 -4.38
N ASN A 76 -12.66 1.18 -3.67
CA ASN A 76 -14.10 1.10 -3.87
C ASN A 76 -14.83 2.03 -2.88
N ILE A 77 -15.67 2.93 -3.40
CA ILE A 77 -16.45 3.86 -2.61
C ILE A 77 -17.88 3.93 -3.15
N TYR A 78 -18.82 3.29 -2.48
CA TYR A 78 -20.25 3.33 -2.83
C TYR A 78 -21.12 3.02 -1.60
N PRO A 79 -22.35 3.57 -1.53
CA PRO A 79 -23.25 3.34 -0.40
C PRO A 79 -23.76 1.89 -0.39
N SER A 80 -24.33 1.44 0.72
CA SER A 80 -25.10 0.18 0.78
C SER A 80 -26.44 0.34 0.07
N GLY A 81 -27.02 -0.76 -0.42
CA GLY A 81 -28.34 -0.73 -1.03
C GLY A 81 -28.85 -2.11 -1.43
N SER A 82 -29.74 -2.14 -2.43
CA SER A 82 -30.24 -3.38 -3.04
C SER A 82 -30.05 -3.37 -4.55
N LYS A 83 -29.81 -4.55 -5.13
CA LYS A 83 -29.71 -4.74 -6.59
C LYS A 83 -30.68 -5.81 -7.05
N TRP A 84 -31.30 -5.58 -8.21
CA TRP A 84 -32.14 -6.59 -8.86
C TRP A 84 -31.26 -7.70 -9.44
N ASN A 85 -31.48 -8.95 -9.01
CA ASN A 85 -30.71 -10.10 -9.51
C ASN A 85 -31.41 -10.88 -10.63
N GLY A 86 -32.54 -10.37 -11.16
CA GLY A 86 -33.39 -11.07 -12.12
C GLY A 86 -34.62 -11.74 -11.51
N SER A 87 -34.69 -11.89 -10.18
CA SER A 87 -35.84 -12.51 -9.49
C SER A 87 -36.29 -11.75 -8.26
N GLN A 88 -35.36 -11.13 -7.53
CA GLN A 88 -35.65 -10.34 -6.34
C GLN A 88 -34.58 -9.26 -6.13
N ASP A 89 -34.90 -8.30 -5.26
CA ASP A 89 -33.93 -7.34 -4.74
C ASP A 89 -33.04 -8.02 -3.70
N VAL A 90 -31.74 -8.04 -3.96
CA VAL A 90 -30.72 -8.62 -3.07
C VAL A 90 -29.91 -7.48 -2.45
N PRO A 91 -29.74 -7.45 -1.12
CA PRO A 91 -28.94 -6.41 -0.47
C PRO A 91 -27.46 -6.55 -0.84
N TYR A 92 -26.76 -5.41 -0.84
CA TYR A 92 -25.30 -5.36 -0.92
C TYR A 92 -24.75 -4.36 0.10
N ASP A 93 -23.58 -4.69 0.65
CA ASP A 93 -22.87 -3.85 1.59
C ASP A 93 -22.30 -2.61 0.90
N GLY A 94 -22.35 -1.49 1.61
CA GLY A 94 -21.62 -0.28 1.22
C GLY A 94 -20.14 -0.46 1.50
N VAL A 95 -19.31 0.12 0.64
CA VAL A 95 -17.86 0.05 0.75
C VAL A 95 -17.32 1.48 0.81
N ASN A 96 -16.49 1.76 1.81
CA ASN A 96 -15.68 2.97 1.85
C ASN A 96 -14.25 2.59 2.21
N GLU A 97 -13.44 2.59 1.17
CA GLU A 97 -12.03 2.21 1.22
C GLU A 97 -11.09 3.40 1.47
N ILE A 98 -11.61 4.63 1.54
CA ILE A 98 -10.89 5.78 2.11
C ILE A 98 -11.25 5.86 3.60
N THR A 99 -10.30 5.49 4.46
CA THR A 99 -10.52 5.36 5.90
C THR A 99 -10.34 6.67 6.66
N SER A 100 -9.53 7.58 6.13
CA SER A 100 -9.37 8.93 6.68
C SER A 100 -8.94 9.90 5.59
N ARG A 101 -9.25 11.17 5.80
CA ARG A 101 -8.80 12.29 4.97
C ARG A 101 -8.26 13.38 5.89
N GLU A 102 -7.09 13.91 5.58
CA GLU A 102 -6.59 15.09 6.29
C GLU A 102 -7.45 16.31 5.96
N SER A 103 -7.61 17.21 6.93
CA SER A 103 -8.48 18.38 6.81
C SER A 103 -8.01 19.40 5.78
N ASP A 104 -6.72 19.38 5.42
CA ASP A 104 -6.18 20.25 4.36
C ASP A 104 -6.45 19.61 2.98
N PRO A 105 -7.34 20.20 2.15
CA PRO A 105 -7.65 19.65 0.85
C PRO A 105 -6.48 19.72 -0.15
N LYS A 106 -5.42 20.47 0.17
CA LYS A 106 -4.20 20.66 -0.64
C LYS A 106 -2.94 20.27 0.16
N GLY A 107 -3.00 19.11 0.83
CA GLY A 107 -1.91 18.56 1.62
C GLY A 107 -0.80 17.89 0.77
N CYS A 108 -1.07 17.62 -0.50
CA CYS A 108 -0.13 16.90 -1.37
C CYS A 108 -0.21 17.30 -2.84
N VAL A 109 0.84 16.94 -3.58
CA VAL A 109 1.00 17.27 -5.01
C VAL A 109 1.56 16.10 -5.81
N LEU A 110 1.28 16.07 -7.12
CA LEU A 110 1.91 15.13 -8.05
C LEU A 110 3.22 15.67 -8.61
N GLN A 111 4.23 14.80 -8.66
CA GLN A 111 5.49 15.06 -9.36
C GLN A 111 5.95 13.80 -10.11
N THR A 112 6.53 13.97 -11.30
CA THR A 112 7.12 12.85 -12.05
C THR A 112 8.43 12.37 -11.40
N THR A 113 9.18 13.31 -10.81
CA THR A 113 10.42 13.12 -10.07
C THR A 113 10.44 14.13 -8.93
N TYR A 114 11.12 13.79 -7.82
CA TYR A 114 11.19 14.67 -6.66
C TYR A 114 11.79 16.03 -7.03
N LYS A 115 11.09 17.10 -6.63
CA LYS A 115 11.56 18.49 -6.67
C LYS A 115 11.24 19.16 -5.34
N SER A 116 12.17 19.94 -4.82
CA SER A 116 11.98 20.68 -3.56
C SER A 116 11.02 21.85 -3.68
N ASN A 117 10.80 22.36 -4.90
CA ASN A 117 9.91 23.48 -5.20
C ASN A 117 8.83 23.04 -6.19
N HIS A 118 7.57 23.27 -5.81
CA HIS A 118 6.39 22.99 -6.62
C HIS A 118 5.68 24.28 -7.03
N THR A 119 5.21 24.36 -8.27
CA THR A 119 4.44 25.52 -8.74
C THR A 119 2.96 25.32 -8.39
N ILE A 120 2.33 26.32 -7.77
CA ILE A 120 0.90 26.28 -7.39
C ILE A 120 0.03 26.07 -8.63
N GLY A 121 -1.01 25.23 -8.52
CA GLY A 121 -2.05 25.09 -9.54
C GLY A 121 -2.02 23.81 -10.38
N GLU A 122 -0.99 22.98 -10.26
CA GLU A 122 -0.95 21.67 -10.93
C GLU A 122 -0.92 20.51 -9.92
N GLY A 123 -1.83 19.56 -10.12
CA GLY A 123 -1.81 18.26 -9.45
C GLY A 123 -1.87 18.35 -7.93
N GLU A 124 -2.77 19.15 -7.36
CA GLU A 124 -2.99 19.28 -5.91
C GLU A 124 -4.08 18.31 -5.45
N GLY A 125 -3.86 17.67 -4.30
CA GLY A 125 -4.78 16.67 -3.75
C GLY A 125 -4.81 16.68 -2.22
N SER A 126 -5.66 15.82 -1.68
CA SER A 126 -5.80 15.63 -0.23
C SER A 126 -5.07 14.38 0.22
N ILE A 127 -4.37 14.46 1.35
CA ILE A 127 -3.81 13.26 1.97
C ILE A 127 -4.96 12.38 2.48
N VAL A 128 -4.88 11.10 2.15
CA VAL A 128 -5.84 10.09 2.58
C VAL A 128 -5.11 8.86 3.13
N SER A 129 -5.72 8.21 4.11
CA SER A 129 -5.44 6.80 4.36
C SER A 129 -6.48 5.96 3.63
N TYR A 130 -6.03 4.91 2.98
CA TYR A 130 -6.87 4.01 2.21
C TYR A 130 -6.63 2.57 2.59
N ARG A 131 -7.61 1.72 2.28
CA ARG A 131 -7.47 0.28 2.20
C ARG A 131 -8.01 -0.21 0.86
N TYR A 132 -7.54 -1.32 0.34
CA TYR A 132 -8.10 -1.93 -0.87
C TYR A 132 -7.87 -3.44 -0.86
N ASN A 133 -8.57 -4.18 -1.73
CA ASN A 133 -8.59 -5.65 -1.74
C ASN A 133 -9.01 -6.28 -0.40
N ASP A 134 -10.01 -5.71 0.28
CA ASP A 134 -10.57 -6.26 1.49
C ASP A 134 -11.27 -7.61 1.20
N PRO A 135 -10.78 -8.73 1.77
CA PRO A 135 -11.32 -10.06 1.52
C PRO A 135 -12.81 -10.21 1.86
N LYS A 136 -13.35 -9.33 2.73
CA LYS A 136 -14.76 -9.30 3.08
C LYS A 136 -15.66 -9.18 1.85
N TYR A 137 -15.21 -8.49 0.80
CA TYR A 137 -16.03 -8.19 -0.38
C TYR A 137 -15.78 -9.12 -1.57
N PHE A 138 -14.86 -10.09 -1.47
CA PHE A 138 -14.47 -10.94 -2.60
C PHE A 138 -15.61 -11.82 -3.12
N SER A 139 -16.52 -12.27 -2.26
CA SER A 139 -17.70 -13.02 -2.68
C SER A 139 -18.66 -12.21 -3.56
N ASN A 140 -18.58 -10.88 -3.48
CA ASN A 140 -19.39 -9.93 -4.24
C ASN A 140 -18.56 -9.19 -5.30
N SER A 141 -17.39 -9.72 -5.68
CA SER A 141 -16.58 -9.09 -6.72
C SER A 141 -17.29 -9.12 -8.07
N ASP A 142 -17.09 -8.08 -8.87
CA ASP A 142 -17.53 -8.06 -10.26
C ASP A 142 -16.92 -9.29 -10.99
N PRO A 143 -17.71 -10.10 -11.71
CA PRO A 143 -17.20 -11.26 -12.45
C PRO A 143 -16.09 -10.90 -13.46
N SER A 144 -16.10 -9.67 -13.97
CA SER A 144 -15.08 -9.15 -14.89
C SER A 144 -13.79 -8.71 -14.19
N SER A 145 -13.83 -8.56 -12.86
CA SER A 145 -12.66 -8.31 -12.01
C SER A 145 -12.56 -9.40 -10.94
N SER A 146 -12.35 -10.64 -11.38
CA SER A 146 -12.11 -11.76 -10.46
C SER A 146 -10.95 -11.38 -9.54
N CYS A 147 -11.21 -11.30 -8.25
CA CYS A 147 -10.16 -11.10 -7.25
C CYS A 147 -9.27 -12.35 -7.24
N PRO A 148 -8.05 -12.32 -7.85
CA PRO A 148 -7.15 -13.43 -7.66
C PRO A 148 -6.86 -13.51 -6.16
N SER A 149 -6.78 -14.71 -5.58
CA SER A 149 -6.31 -14.87 -4.20
C SER A 149 -5.09 -13.95 -3.98
N ALA A 150 -5.31 -12.93 -3.15
CA ALA A 150 -4.65 -11.62 -3.16
C ALA A 150 -3.22 -11.61 -3.73
N THR A 151 -3.08 -11.29 -5.03
CA THR A 151 -1.78 -10.92 -5.58
C THR A 151 -1.81 -9.41 -5.81
N PRO A 152 -1.14 -8.60 -4.97
CA PRO A 152 -1.09 -7.15 -5.18
C PRO A 152 -0.43 -6.81 -6.51
N PRO A 153 -0.73 -5.65 -7.11
CA PRO A 153 0.07 -5.14 -8.21
C PRO A 153 1.54 -5.07 -7.76
N SER A 154 2.42 -5.67 -8.54
CA SER A 154 3.85 -5.90 -8.24
C SER A 154 4.69 -4.64 -8.02
N ASN A 155 4.08 -3.46 -8.09
CA ASN A 155 4.74 -2.17 -8.15
C ASN A 155 4.30 -1.22 -7.02
N LEU A 156 3.53 -1.70 -6.04
CA LEU A 156 3.31 -0.91 -4.83
C LEU A 156 4.55 -1.01 -3.93
N PRO A 157 5.09 0.13 -3.46
CA PRO A 157 6.27 0.11 -2.60
C PRO A 157 5.96 -0.73 -1.37
N VAL A 158 6.81 -1.72 -1.10
CA VAL A 158 6.67 -2.56 0.08
C VAL A 158 6.88 -1.66 1.29
N ASP A 159 5.87 -1.63 2.17
CA ASP A 159 5.77 -0.85 3.40
C ASP A 159 7.10 -0.62 4.14
N ASP A 160 7.25 0.55 4.78
CA ASP A 160 8.45 1.16 5.39
C ASP A 160 9.15 0.31 6.47
N TYR A 161 8.63 -0.87 6.80
CA TYR A 161 9.13 -1.78 7.82
C TYR A 161 10.11 -2.82 7.29
N LEU A 162 10.25 -2.98 5.97
CA LEU A 162 11.19 -3.94 5.38
C LEU A 162 12.67 -3.64 5.71
N PRO A 163 13.14 -2.38 5.70
CA PRO A 163 14.50 -2.03 6.14
C PRO A 163 14.72 -2.34 7.62
N ILE A 164 13.72 -2.08 8.48
CA ILE A 164 13.78 -2.34 9.92
C ILE A 164 13.87 -3.85 10.18
N THR A 165 13.10 -4.64 9.43
CA THR A 165 13.09 -6.10 9.52
C THR A 165 14.46 -6.66 9.11
N LEU A 166 15.04 -6.17 8.01
CA LEU A 166 16.41 -6.51 7.58
C LEU A 166 17.48 -6.15 8.62
N LEU A 167 17.35 -5.02 9.29
CA LEU A 167 18.27 -4.59 10.35
C LEU A 167 18.22 -5.49 11.58
N VAL A 168 17.02 -5.87 12.04
CA VAL A 168 16.84 -6.75 13.20
C VAL A 168 17.39 -8.15 12.91
N PHE A 169 17.05 -8.75 11.77
CA PHE A 169 17.56 -10.08 11.42
C PHE A 169 19.06 -10.06 11.04
N GLY A 170 19.53 -9.01 10.38
CA GLY A 170 20.95 -8.80 10.06
C GLY A 170 21.82 -8.64 11.30
N GLY A 171 21.38 -7.85 12.29
CA GLY A 171 22.09 -7.65 13.55
C GLY A 171 22.18 -8.92 14.41
N LEU A 172 21.09 -9.70 14.48
CA LEU A 172 21.07 -10.98 15.19
C LEU A 172 21.94 -12.05 14.50
N GLY A 173 21.99 -12.05 13.16
CA GLY A 173 22.87 -12.91 12.38
C GLY A 173 24.36 -12.60 12.58
N PHE A 174 24.72 -11.31 12.56
CA PHE A 174 26.11 -10.86 12.72
C PHE A 174 26.68 -11.18 14.11
N THR A 175 25.91 -10.94 15.17
CA THR A 175 26.33 -11.24 16.55
C THR A 175 26.53 -12.74 16.78
N SER A 176 25.72 -13.58 16.14
CA SER A 176 25.84 -15.05 16.22
C SER A 176 27.05 -15.61 15.45
N PHE A 177 27.42 -14.98 14.31
CA PHE A 177 28.58 -15.39 13.52
C PHE A 177 29.91 -14.95 14.16
N SER A 178 29.96 -13.73 14.68
CA SER A 178 31.13 -13.18 15.39
C SER A 178 31.52 -14.03 16.61
N LYS A 179 30.54 -14.45 17.44
CA LYS A 179 30.81 -15.31 18.61
C LYS A 179 31.40 -16.68 18.23
N ARG A 180 31.01 -17.28 17.09
CA ARG A 180 31.57 -18.57 16.67
C ARG A 180 33.01 -18.48 16.18
N ASN A 181 33.35 -17.40 15.47
CA ASN A 181 34.74 -17.19 15.04
C ASN A 181 35.66 -16.90 16.23
N PHE A 182 35.17 -16.15 17.22
CA PHE A 182 35.94 -15.86 18.44
C PHE A 182 36.19 -17.12 19.30
N LEU A 183 35.20 -18.01 19.41
CA LEU A 183 35.35 -19.28 20.15
C LEU A 183 36.24 -20.31 19.41
N ASN A 184 36.22 -20.32 18.08
CA ASN A 184 37.11 -21.18 17.30
C ASN A 184 38.57 -20.70 17.36
N LEU A 185 38.82 -19.39 17.41
CA LEU A 185 40.17 -18.84 17.58
C LEU A 185 40.77 -19.21 18.96
N LYS A 186 39.95 -19.26 20.01
CA LYS A 186 40.39 -19.68 21.36
C LYS A 186 40.68 -21.18 21.52
N LYS A 187 40.30 -22.02 20.55
CA LYS A 187 40.54 -23.47 20.59
C LYS A 187 41.84 -23.90 19.93
N VAL A 188 42.52 -22.95 19.25
CA VAL A 188 43.76 -23.19 18.49
C VAL A 188 44.98 -22.56 19.21
N SER A 189 44.77 -21.88 20.34
CA SER A 189 45.82 -21.41 21.27
C SER A 189 45.91 -22.33 22.48
#